data_AF-A0A1E7W676-F1
#
_entry.id   AF-A0A1E7W676-F1
#
_cell.length_a   1.000
_cell.length_b   1.000
_cell.length_c   1.000
_cell.angle_alpha   90.00
_cell.angle_beta   90.00
_cell.angle_gamma   90.00
#
_symmetry.space_group_name_H-M   'P 1'
#
loop_
_entity.id
_entity.type
_entity.pdbx_description
1 polymer ?
#
loop_
_entity_poly.entity_id
_entity_poly.type
_entity_poly.pdbx_seq_one_letter_code
_entity_poly.pdbx_strand_id
1 'polypeptide(L)' 'MTQPERRTRPDRATAHTVMVGLILAEQDGRSAAAAFMDQAGVPFRVIVRVLSNPADRRRHPRP' A
#
# COMPACT_ATOMS: atom_id res chain seq x y z
N MET A 1 25.93 14.65 13.29
CA MET A 1 24.64 14.46 13.99
C MET A 1 23.93 13.28 13.33
N THR A 2 24.23 12.06 13.76
CA THR A 2 23.61 10.83 13.26
C THR A 2 22.28 10.66 13.99
N GLN A 3 21.20 11.06 13.33
CA GLN A 3 19.85 10.84 13.83
C GLN A 3 19.58 9.32 13.76
N PRO A 4 19.25 8.64 14.87
CA PRO A 4 18.89 7.24 14.80
C PRO A 4 17.59 7.14 14.02
N GLU A 5 17.67 6.55 12.83
CA GLU A 5 16.53 6.26 11.97
C GLU A 5 15.53 5.47 12.80
N ARG A 6 14.48 6.17 13.26
CA ARG A 6 13.39 5.53 13.99
C ARG A 6 12.84 4.48 13.05
N ARG A 7 13.11 3.20 13.37
CA ARG A 7 12.28 2.05 13.02
C ARG A 7 10.88 2.26 13.62
N THR A 8 10.18 3.28 13.16
CA THR A 8 8.77 3.50 13.45
C THR A 8 8.04 2.50 12.57
N ARG A 9 7.13 1.74 13.17
CA ARG A 9 6.21 0.81 12.50
C ARG A 9 5.85 1.32 11.09
N PRO A 10 5.77 0.46 10.06
CA PRO A 10 5.40 0.87 8.72
C PRO A 10 4.25 1.88 8.80
N ASP A 11 4.56 3.07 8.31
CA ASP A 11 3.84 4.32 8.52
C ASP A 11 2.33 4.09 8.43
N ARG A 12 1.56 4.38 9.50
CA ARG A 12 0.09 4.22 9.48
C ARG A 12 -0.53 4.95 8.27
N ALA A 13 0.09 6.05 7.86
CA ALA A 13 -0.28 6.79 6.65
C ALA A 13 -0.12 5.92 5.40
N THR A 14 1.03 5.28 5.20
CA THR A 14 1.26 4.35 4.08
C THR A 14 0.27 3.19 4.10
N ALA A 15 -0.01 2.59 5.26
CA ALA A 15 -0.98 1.51 5.36
C ALA A 15 -2.40 1.96 4.94
N HIS A 16 -2.80 3.17 5.32
CA HIS A 16 -4.07 3.78 4.94
C HIS A 16 -4.14 4.05 3.43
N THR A 17 -3.10 4.66 2.85
CA THR A 17 -3.00 4.91 1.41
C THR A 17 -3.12 3.60 0.61
N VAL A 18 -2.41 2.56 1.03
CA VAL A 18 -2.46 1.26 0.34
C VAL A 18 -3.85 0.60 0.48
N MET A 19 -4.56 0.81 1.59
CA MET A 19 -5.94 0.35 1.76
C MET A 19 -6.89 1.07 0.80
N VAL A 20 -6.83 2.41 0.74
CA VAL A 20 -7.66 3.23 -0.16
C VAL A 20 -7.38 2.87 -1.63
N GLY A 21 -6.11 2.74 -2.01
CA GLY A 21 -5.78 2.38 -3.38
C GLY A 21 -6.23 0.96 -3.76
N LEU A 22 -6.37 0.01 -2.83
CA LEU A 22 -7.01 -1.28 -3.16
C LEU A 22 -8.51 -1.14 -3.41
N ILE A 23 -9.22 -0.33 -2.62
CA ILE A 23 -10.64 -0.05 -2.85
C ILE A 23 -10.82 0.61 -4.21
N LEU A 24 -9.96 1.58 -4.54
CA LEU A 24 -9.96 2.25 -5.84
C LEU A 24 -9.65 1.27 -6.99
N ALA A 25 -8.80 0.27 -6.75
CA ALA A 25 -8.52 -0.76 -7.76
C ALA A 25 -9.74 -1.63 -8.07
N GLU A 26 -10.61 -1.86 -7.07
CA GLU A 26 -11.87 -2.61 -7.24
C GLU A 26 -12.96 -1.76 -7.91
N GLN A 27 -12.97 -0.43 -7.69
CA GLN A 27 -13.99 0.49 -8.19
C GLN A 27 -13.66 1.09 -9.57
N ASP A 28 -12.45 1.62 -9.72
CA ASP A 28 -12.00 2.41 -10.89
C ASP A 28 -10.88 1.72 -11.69
N GLY A 29 -10.40 0.59 -11.20
CA GLY A 29 -9.38 -0.22 -11.86
C GLY A 29 -7.95 0.08 -11.40
N ARG A 30 -7.04 -0.82 -11.79
CA ARG A 30 -5.65 -0.83 -11.31
C ARG A 30 -4.86 0.43 -11.67
N SER A 31 -5.13 1.05 -12.81
CA SER A 31 -4.42 2.25 -13.25
C SER A 31 -4.74 3.46 -12.37
N ALA A 32 -6.01 3.64 -12.00
CA ALA A 32 -6.45 4.71 -11.09
C ALA A 32 -5.84 4.52 -9.69
N ALA A 33 -5.86 3.29 -9.19
CA ALA A 33 -5.21 2.92 -7.93
C ALA A 33 -3.70 3.20 -7.91
N ALA A 34 -2.99 2.84 -8.99
CA ALA A 34 -1.56 3.08 -9.10
C ALA A 34 -1.24 4.58 -9.08
N ALA A 35 -1.99 5.39 -9.84
CA ALA A 35 -1.83 6.83 -9.86
C ALA A 35 -2.07 7.48 -8.48
N PHE A 36 -3.11 7.05 -7.77
CA PHE A 36 -3.39 7.52 -6.41
C PHE A 36 -2.25 7.21 -5.43
N MET A 37 -1.75 5.96 -5.44
CA MET A 37 -0.67 5.56 -4.54
C MET A 37 0.65 6.26 -4.88
N ASP A 38 0.94 6.47 -6.16
CA ASP A 38 2.13 7.20 -6.64
C ASP A 38 2.11 8.67 -6.20
N GLN A 39 0.97 9.36 -6.37
CA GLN A 39 0.78 10.73 -5.89
C GLN A 39 0.93 10.87 -4.37
N ALA A 40 0.56 9.83 -3.63
CA ALA A 40 0.72 9.75 -2.18
C ALA A 40 2.14 9.38 -1.73
N GLY A 41 3.10 9.25 -2.66
CA GLY A 41 4.51 8.96 -2.37
C GLY A 41 4.80 7.49 -2.07
N VAL A 42 3.90 6.57 -2.42
CA VAL A 42 4.14 5.14 -2.23
C VAL A 42 5.16 4.66 -3.27
N PRO A 43 6.24 3.97 -2.88
CA PRO A 43 7.23 3.50 -3.84
C PRO A 43 6.63 2.56 -4.88
N PHE A 44 7.00 2.73 -6.16
CA PHE A 44 6.50 1.92 -7.28
C PHE A 44 6.56 0.41 -7.03
N ARG A 45 7.64 -0.09 -6.40
CA ARG A 45 7.79 -1.51 -6.04
C ARG A 45 6.67 -2.00 -5.10
N VAL A 46 6.21 -1.15 -4.18
CA VAL A 46 5.10 -1.45 -3.27
C VAL A 46 3.77 -1.44 -4.01
N ILE A 47 3.55 -0.45 -4.89
CA ILE A 47 2.34 -0.33 -5.72
C ILE A 47 2.15 -1.60 -6.56
N VAL A 48 3.18 -2.01 -7.32
CA VAL A 48 3.15 -3.22 -8.13
C VAL A 48 2.86 -4.44 -7.27
N ARG A 49 3.57 -4.61 -6.14
CA ARG A 49 3.36 -5.76 -5.24
C ARG A 49 1.92 -5.86 -4.75
N VAL A 50 1.33 -4.74 -4.35
CA VAL A 50 -0.04 -4.69 -3.79
C VAL A 50 -1.09 -4.94 -4.86
N LEU A 51 -0.96 -4.32 -6.04
CA LEU A 51 -1.94 -4.44 -7.12
C LEU A 51 -1.85 -5.78 -7.87
N SER A 52 -0.67 -6.41 -7.90
CA SER A 52 -0.47 -7.72 -8.54
C SER A 52 -0.86 -8.89 -7.63
N ASN A 53 -0.77 -8.75 -6.30
CA ASN A 53 -1.12 -9.80 -5.34
C ASN A 53 -2.17 -9.34 -4.31
N PRO A 54 -3.40 -9.00 -4.73
CA PRO A 54 -4.46 -8.62 -3.80
C PRO A 54 -4.88 -9.79 -2.88
N ALA A 55 -4.64 -11.03 -3.31
CA ALA A 55 -5.04 -12.26 -2.60
C ALA A 55 -4.24 -12.57 -1.33
N ASP A 56 -3.03 -12.01 -1.17
CA ASP A 56 -2.19 -12.26 0.02
C ASP A 56 -2.82 -11.65 1.29
N ARG A 57 -3.74 -10.68 1.14
CA ARG A 57 -4.50 -10.10 2.26
C ARG A 57 -5.61 -11.00 2.80
N ARG A 58 -6.12 -11.97 2.03
CA ARG A 58 -7.18 -12.89 2.49
C ARG A 58 -6.65 -14.13 3.21
N ARG A 59 -5.33 -14.34 3.31
CA ARG A 59 -4.72 -15.43 4.11
C ARG A 59 -4.28 -14.94 5.49
N HIS A 60 -5.25 -14.52 6.29
CA HIS A 60 -5.15 -14.68 7.74
C HIS A 60 -6.39 -15.47 8.17
N PRO A 61 -6.37 -16.81 8.12
CA PRO A 61 -7.35 -17.57 8.88
C PRO A 61 -7.09 -17.22 10.35
N ARG A 62 -8.09 -16.65 11.02
CA ARG A 62 -8.05 -16.57 12.48
C ARG A 62 -8.14 -18.00 13.02
N PRO A 63 -7.37 -18.37 14.06
CA PRO A 63 -7.59 -19.62 14.78
C PRO A 63 -8.97 -19.66 15.43
#